data_AF-A0AAW0M690-F1
#
_entry.id   AF-A0AAW0M690-F1
#
_cell.length_a   1.000
_cell.length_b   1.000
_cell.length_c   1.000
_cell.angle_alpha   90.00
_cell.angle_beta   90.00
_cell.angle_gamma   90.00
#
_symmetry.space_group_name_H-M   'P 1'
#
loop_
_entity.id
_entity.type
_entity.pdbx_description
1 polymer ?
#
loop_
_entity_poly.entity_id
_entity_poly.type
_entity_poly.pdbx_seq_one_letter_code
_entity_poly.pdbx_strand_id
1 'polypeptide(L)'
;MRIDKEEIWQRLVMPQYLRFAMRDTIHFQDPTATKARFHERTDLNVGPPEAPVVVFINACSGGRHKLKLKERLHQLIAEEQVFDLKDVKPHEYVQYGLKCLEMLAGIGDSCAKDTRERLRVVGYCICATRDTAHTAIETSL
;
A
#
# COMPACT_ATOMS: atom_id res chain seq x y z
N MET A 1 13.75 14.61 18.20
CA MET A 1 13.25 14.57 16.81
C MET A 1 11.77 14.19 16.86
N ARG A 2 10.87 15.17 16.78
CA ARG A 2 9.41 14.93 16.63
C ARG A 2 9.16 14.92 15.13
N ILE A 3 8.95 13.75 14.55
CA ILE A 3 8.57 13.65 13.14
C ILE A 3 7.11 14.07 13.06
N ASP A 4 6.81 15.06 12.22
CA ASP A 4 5.44 15.53 12.03
C ASP A 4 4.63 14.44 11.33
N LYS A 5 3.45 14.13 11.86
CA LYS A 5 2.63 13.02 11.36
C LYS A 5 2.19 13.31 9.92
N GLU A 6 1.85 14.56 9.65
CA GLU A 6 1.45 15.07 8.35
C GLU A 6 2.58 14.95 7.32
N GLU A 7 3.83 15.16 7.72
CA GLU A 7 5.01 14.97 6.86
C GLU A 7 5.21 13.48 6.52
N ILE A 8 5.01 12.58 7.49
CA ILE A 8 5.04 11.12 7.24
C ILE A 8 3.94 10.74 6.25
N TRP A 9 2.74 11.27 6.43
CA TRP A 9 1.61 10.98 5.54
C TRP A 9 1.88 11.44 4.11
N GLN A 10 2.41 12.64 3.90
CA GLN A 10 2.75 13.14 2.56
C GLN A 10 3.83 12.30 1.87
N ARG A 11 4.77 11.74 2.64
CA ARG A 11 5.84 10.91 2.08
C ARG A 11 5.40 9.49 1.73
N LEU A 12 4.52 8.90 2.53
CA LEU A 12 4.20 7.47 2.46
C LEU A 12 2.86 7.16 1.78
N VAL A 13 1.89 8.09 1.86
CA VAL A 13 0.51 7.82 1.44
C VAL A 13 0.32 8.14 -0.02
N MET A 14 -0.17 7.13 -0.75
CA MET A 14 -0.49 7.29 -2.16
C MET A 14 -1.73 8.18 -2.34
N PRO A 15 -1.82 8.92 -3.47
CA PRO A 15 -3.02 9.62 -3.89
C PRO A 15 -4.26 8.74 -3.79
N GLN A 16 -5.39 9.35 -3.42
CA GLN A 16 -6.62 8.63 -3.13
C GLN A 16 -7.10 7.81 -4.34
N TYR A 17 -7.04 8.39 -5.55
CA TYR A 17 -7.45 7.68 -6.76
C TYR A 17 -6.59 6.43 -7.02
N LEU A 18 -5.26 6.48 -6.77
CA LEU A 18 -4.37 5.32 -6.93
C LEU A 18 -4.72 4.23 -5.93
N ARG A 19 -4.89 4.59 -4.66
CA ARG A 19 -5.29 3.66 -3.60
C ARG A 19 -6.58 2.93 -3.93
N PHE A 20 -7.60 3.67 -4.38
CA PHE A 20 -8.90 3.11 -4.70
C PHE A 20 -8.84 2.26 -5.98
N ALA A 21 -8.13 2.72 -7.01
CA ALA A 21 -7.91 1.93 -8.22
C ALA A 21 -7.25 0.59 -7.88
N MET A 22 -6.18 0.59 -7.08
CA MET A 22 -5.49 -0.63 -6.68
C MET A 22 -6.40 -1.55 -5.86
N ARG A 23 -7.08 -1.02 -4.85
CA ARG A 23 -8.03 -1.80 -4.03
C ARG A 23 -9.09 -2.47 -4.90
N ASP A 24 -9.72 -1.70 -5.79
CA ASP A 24 -10.80 -2.20 -6.63
C ASP A 24 -10.27 -3.26 -7.61
N THR A 25 -9.09 -3.07 -8.20
CA THR A 25 -8.51 -4.07 -9.13
C THR A 25 -8.14 -5.38 -8.46
N ILE A 26 -7.67 -5.33 -7.21
CA ILE A 26 -7.39 -6.52 -6.41
C ILE A 26 -8.70 -7.21 -6.04
N HIS A 27 -9.70 -6.44 -5.59
CA HIS A 27 -11.01 -6.96 -5.17
C HIS A 27 -11.78 -7.61 -6.33
N PHE A 28 -11.78 -6.97 -7.51
CA PHE A 28 -12.45 -7.49 -8.70
C PHE A 28 -11.58 -8.43 -9.52
N GLN A 29 -10.30 -8.59 -9.16
CA GLN A 29 -9.31 -9.34 -9.94
C GLN A 29 -9.30 -8.91 -11.43
N ASP A 30 -9.55 -7.62 -11.66
CA ASP A 30 -9.66 -7.01 -12.99
C ASP A 30 -8.82 -5.73 -13.05
N PRO A 31 -7.65 -5.77 -13.72
CA PRO A 31 -6.77 -4.61 -13.83
C PRO A 31 -7.34 -3.53 -14.78
N THR A 32 -8.41 -3.81 -15.52
CA THR A 32 -9.03 -2.82 -16.43
C THR A 32 -9.96 -1.85 -15.71
N ALA A 33 -10.45 -2.22 -14.52
CA ALA A 33 -11.31 -1.39 -13.66
C ALA A 33 -10.66 -0.04 -13.29
N THR A 34 -9.33 0.01 -13.30
CA THR A 34 -8.51 1.21 -13.07
C THR A 34 -8.85 2.40 -13.97
N LYS A 35 -9.26 2.14 -15.22
CA LYS A 35 -9.52 3.21 -16.21
C LYS A 35 -10.66 4.13 -15.80
N ALA A 36 -11.70 3.58 -15.17
CA ALA A 36 -12.85 4.36 -14.69
C ALA A 36 -12.39 5.37 -13.61
N ARG A 37 -11.61 4.90 -12.64
CA ARG A 37 -11.07 5.74 -11.55
C ARG A 37 -10.13 6.84 -12.04
N PHE A 38 -9.36 6.57 -13.09
CA PHE A 38 -8.50 7.58 -13.70
C PHE A 38 -9.30 8.73 -14.34
N HIS A 39 -10.46 8.47 -14.93
CA HIS A 39 -11.30 9.50 -15.54
C HIS A 39 -12.10 10.28 -14.49
N GLU A 40 -12.42 9.65 -13.36
CA GLU A 40 -13.14 10.26 -12.23
C GLU A 40 -12.23 11.05 -11.29
N ARG A 41 -10.91 11.07 -11.53
CA ARG A 41 -9.95 11.76 -10.64
C ARG A 41 -10.20 13.26 -10.61
N THR A 42 -10.39 13.80 -9.41
CA THR A 42 -10.56 15.24 -9.17
C THR A 42 -9.25 15.93 -8.79
N ASP A 43 -8.20 15.14 -8.56
CA ASP A 43 -6.95 15.49 -7.90
C ASP A 43 -5.75 15.50 -8.87
N LEU A 44 -5.92 16.14 -10.03
CA LEU A 44 -4.92 16.24 -11.12
C LEU A 44 -3.55 16.85 -10.70
N ASN A 45 -3.47 17.51 -9.54
CA ASN A 45 -2.27 18.19 -9.04
C ASN A 45 -1.57 17.46 -7.89
N VAL A 46 -1.98 16.24 -7.54
CA VAL A 46 -1.33 15.49 -6.46
C VAL A 46 -0.12 14.74 -7.02
N GLY A 47 1.07 15.22 -6.63
CA GLY A 47 2.35 14.63 -7.02
C GLY A 47 2.58 13.23 -6.41
N PRO A 48 3.52 12.45 -6.97
CA PRO A 48 3.84 11.13 -6.44
C PRO A 48 4.47 11.25 -5.04
N PRO A 49 4.14 10.32 -4.13
CA PRO A 49 4.77 10.27 -2.81
C PRO A 49 6.29 10.03 -2.93
N GLU A 50 7.04 10.49 -1.93
CA GLU A 50 8.50 10.33 -1.90
C GLU A 50 8.91 8.87 -1.73
N ALA A 51 8.21 8.12 -0.89
CA ALA A 51 8.48 6.72 -0.60
C ALA A 51 7.17 5.98 -0.27
N PRO A 52 6.32 5.67 -1.26
CA PRO A 52 5.08 4.95 -1.03
C PRO A 52 5.38 3.57 -0.42
N VAL A 53 4.69 3.23 0.67
CA VAL A 53 4.86 1.94 1.36
C VAL A 53 3.56 1.17 1.35
N VAL A 54 3.64 -0.12 1.01
CA VAL A 54 2.54 -1.07 1.15
C VAL A 54 2.93 -2.11 2.16
N VAL A 55 2.02 -2.34 3.11
CA VAL A 55 2.29 -3.17 4.28
C VAL A 55 1.43 -4.42 4.24
N PHE A 56 2.08 -5.57 4.32
CA PHE A 56 1.41 -6.86 4.51
C PHE A 56 1.51 -7.28 5.97
N ILE A 57 0.37 -7.61 6.59
CA ILE A 57 0.30 -8.09 7.97
C ILE A 57 -0.11 -9.56 8.00
N ASN A 58 0.60 -10.39 8.77
CA ASN A 58 0.13 -11.73 9.09
C ASN A 58 -0.66 -11.72 10.40
N ALA A 59 -1.97 -11.53 10.32
CA ALA A 59 -2.81 -11.46 11.51
C ALA A 59 -2.85 -12.76 12.34
N CYS A 60 -2.45 -13.94 11.83
CA CYS A 60 -2.49 -15.17 12.65
C CYS A 60 -1.53 -15.14 13.85
N SER A 61 -0.51 -14.29 13.82
CA SER A 61 0.66 -14.44 14.68
C SER A 61 0.60 -13.60 15.98
N GLY A 62 -0.27 -12.57 16.06
CA GLY A 62 -0.11 -11.47 17.03
C GLY A 62 -0.95 -11.42 18.33
N GLY A 63 -1.75 -12.46 18.66
CA GLY A 63 -2.49 -12.51 19.94
C GLY A 63 -3.24 -11.21 20.33
N ARG A 64 -3.15 -10.79 21.61
CA ARG A 64 -3.81 -9.58 22.16
C ARG A 64 -3.29 -8.24 21.61
N HIS A 65 -2.19 -8.23 20.86
CA HIS A 65 -1.56 -6.99 20.37
C HIS A 65 -1.93 -6.64 18.92
N LYS A 66 -2.70 -7.50 18.24
CA LYS A 66 -3.13 -7.31 16.85
C LYS A 66 -3.85 -5.98 16.60
N LEU A 67 -4.82 -5.62 17.45
CA LEU A 67 -5.65 -4.42 17.27
C LEU A 67 -4.81 -3.14 17.37
N LYS A 68 -3.94 -3.07 18.38
CA LYS A 68 -3.11 -1.89 18.66
C LYS A 68 -2.09 -1.61 17.56
N LEU A 69 -1.57 -2.65 16.89
CA LEU A 69 -0.65 -2.47 15.77
C LEU A 69 -1.38 -2.01 14.50
N LYS A 70 -2.53 -2.63 14.19
CA LYS A 70 -3.36 -2.22 13.04
C LYS A 70 -3.79 -0.76 13.18
N GLU A 71 -4.23 -0.35 14.37
CA GLU A 71 -4.55 1.04 14.69
C GLU A 71 -3.36 1.99 14.48
N ARG A 72 -2.16 1.60 14.93
CA ARG A 72 -0.94 2.40 14.74
C ARG A 72 -0.50 2.48 13.28
N LEU A 73 -0.64 1.41 12.51
CA LEU A 73 -0.37 1.44 11.07
C LEU A 73 -1.36 2.35 10.36
N HIS A 74 -2.66 2.24 10.65
CA HIS A 74 -3.67 3.14 10.08
C HIS A 74 -3.49 4.61 10.50
N GLN A 75 -2.73 4.88 11.57
CA GLN A 75 -2.34 6.25 11.94
C GLN A 75 -1.17 6.78 11.11
N LEU A 76 -0.43 5.95 10.38
CA LEU A 76 0.77 6.35 9.63
C LEU A 76 0.62 6.17 8.12
N ILE A 77 -0.20 5.22 7.70
CA ILE A 77 -0.48 4.89 6.31
C ILE A 77 -1.99 4.68 6.12
N ALA A 78 -2.42 4.84 4.88
CA ALA A 78 -3.81 4.63 4.51
C ALA A 78 -4.25 3.17 4.67
N GLU A 79 -5.52 2.96 4.99
CA GLU A 79 -6.12 1.62 5.15
C GLU A 79 -5.96 0.77 3.87
N GLU A 80 -6.09 1.38 2.69
CA GLU A 80 -5.93 0.70 1.41
C GLU A 80 -4.48 0.32 1.07
N GLN A 81 -3.52 0.76 1.89
CA GLN A 81 -2.10 0.36 1.79
C GLN A 81 -1.71 -0.72 2.79
N VAL A 82 -2.64 -1.18 3.63
CA VAL A 82 -2.44 -2.26 4.61
C VAL A 82 -3.26 -3.49 4.22
N PHE A 83 -2.57 -4.56 3.85
CA PHE A 83 -3.19 -5.81 3.42
C PHE A 83 -2.97 -6.91 4.46
N ASP A 84 -4.04 -7.63 4.83
CA ASP A 84 -3.89 -8.88 5.57
C ASP A 84 -3.49 -9.99 4.58
N LEU A 85 -2.44 -10.74 4.90
CA LEU A 85 -2.00 -11.88 4.09
C LEU A 85 -3.06 -12.98 3.95
N LYS A 86 -4.08 -12.99 4.82
CA LYS A 86 -5.25 -13.84 4.68
C LYS A 86 -6.21 -13.40 3.59
N ASP A 87 -6.34 -12.09 3.41
CA ASP A 87 -7.33 -11.49 2.52
C ASP A 87 -6.75 -11.28 1.13
N VAL A 88 -5.51 -10.79 1.05
CA VAL A 88 -4.80 -10.53 -0.21
C VAL A 88 -3.43 -11.15 -0.14
N LYS A 89 -3.17 -12.12 -1.03
CA LYS A 89 -1.87 -12.74 -1.13
C LYS A 89 -0.90 -11.84 -1.91
N PRO A 90 0.41 -11.85 -1.60
CA PRO A 90 1.37 -11.01 -2.30
C PRO A 90 1.38 -11.20 -3.83
N HIS A 91 1.13 -12.41 -4.32
CA HIS A 91 1.05 -12.66 -5.77
C HIS A 91 -0.18 -12.03 -6.42
N GLU A 92 -1.32 -11.98 -5.73
CA GLU A 92 -2.53 -11.30 -6.23
C GLU A 92 -2.30 -9.79 -6.27
N TYR A 93 -1.62 -9.25 -5.25
CA TYR A 93 -1.22 -7.85 -5.24
C TYR A 93 -0.28 -7.50 -6.39
N VAL A 94 0.72 -8.35 -6.68
CA VAL A 94 1.61 -8.16 -7.83
C VAL A 94 0.82 -8.23 -9.14
N GLN A 95 -0.04 -9.25 -9.29
CA GLN A 95 -0.77 -9.50 -10.53
C GLN A 95 -1.80 -8.42 -10.85
N TYR A 96 -2.48 -7.87 -9.84
CA TYR A 96 -3.57 -6.92 -10.02
C TYR A 96 -3.20 -5.50 -9.59
N GLY A 97 -2.63 -5.34 -8.40
CA GLY A 97 -2.24 -4.04 -7.84
C GLY A 97 -1.07 -3.38 -8.58
N LEU A 98 0.06 -4.06 -8.78
CA LEU A 98 1.18 -3.47 -9.54
C LEU A 98 0.81 -3.29 -11.01
N LYS A 99 0.08 -4.25 -11.59
CA LYS A 99 -0.41 -4.15 -12.97
C LYS A 99 -1.36 -2.96 -13.17
N CYS A 100 -2.16 -2.61 -12.16
CA CYS A 100 -2.96 -1.39 -12.17
C CYS A 100 -2.08 -0.13 -12.32
N LEU A 101 -0.97 -0.03 -11.57
CA LEU A 101 -0.03 1.09 -11.70
C LEU A 101 0.65 1.13 -13.08
N GLU A 102 1.03 -0.03 -13.62
CA GLU A 102 1.58 -0.15 -14.98
C GLU A 102 0.60 0.31 -16.06
N MET A 103 -0.68 -0.07 -15.92
CA MET A 103 -1.71 0.34 -16.86
C MET A 103 -1.96 1.85 -16.81
N LEU A 104 -1.99 2.46 -15.63
CA LEU A 104 -2.10 3.92 -15.48
C LEU A 104 -0.91 4.64 -16.09
N ALA A 105 0.31 4.17 -15.80
CA ALA A 105 1.53 4.69 -16.40
C ALA A 105 1.47 4.62 -17.95
N GLY A 106 0.95 3.53 -18.50
CA GLY A 106 0.75 3.35 -19.94
C GLY A 106 -0.28 4.30 -20.57
N ILE A 107 -1.25 4.79 -19.80
CA ILE A 107 -2.27 5.77 -20.24
C ILE A 107 -1.73 7.22 -20.15
N GLY A 108 -0.56 7.42 -19.55
CA GLY A 108 0.09 8.73 -19.41
C GLY A 108 0.09 9.28 -17.99
N ASP A 109 -0.23 8.46 -16.98
CA ASP A 109 -0.16 8.86 -15.58
C ASP A 109 1.29 8.82 -15.06
N SER A 110 1.96 9.98 -15.04
CA SER A 110 3.31 10.10 -14.49
C SER A 110 3.36 9.85 -12.98
N CYS A 111 2.28 10.15 -12.25
CA CYS A 111 2.22 9.92 -10.81
C CYS A 111 2.19 8.42 -10.50
N ALA A 112 1.40 7.65 -11.26
CA ALA A 112 1.38 6.19 -11.15
C ALA A 112 2.74 5.56 -11.50
N LYS A 113 3.40 6.08 -12.54
CA LYS A 113 4.74 5.63 -12.96
C LYS A 113 5.76 5.84 -11.85
N ASP A 114 5.87 7.05 -11.33
CA ASP A 114 6.84 7.40 -10.28
C ASP A 114 6.52 6.67 -8.97
N THR A 115 5.23 6.51 -8.65
CA THR A 115 4.79 5.73 -7.48
C THR A 115 5.25 4.29 -7.59
N ARG A 116 5.12 3.65 -8.76
CA ARG A 116 5.60 2.28 -9.00
C ARG A 116 7.11 2.16 -8.80
N GLU A 117 7.89 3.10 -9.32
CA GLU A 117 9.36 3.08 -9.21
C GLU A 117 9.87 3.28 -7.77
N ARG A 118 9.09 3.97 -6.93
CA ARG A 118 9.44 4.27 -5.53
C ARG A 118 8.77 3.36 -4.50
N LEU A 119 7.86 2.49 -4.95
CA LEU A 119 7.06 1.64 -4.08
C LEU A 119 7.93 0.67 -3.29
N ARG A 120 7.68 0.61 -1.99
CA ARG A 120 8.30 -0.35 -1.08
C ARG A 120 7.25 -1.25 -0.46
N VAL A 121 7.48 -2.55 -0.53
CA VAL A 121 6.61 -3.55 0.10
C VAL A 121 7.27 -4.05 1.38
N VAL A 122 6.54 -3.94 2.50
CA VAL A 122 7.02 -4.34 3.83
C VAL A 122 6.09 -5.40 4.40
N GLY A 123 6.64 -6.57 4.71
CA GLY A 123 5.92 -7.62 5.45
C GLY A 123 6.19 -7.54 6.94
N TYR A 124 5.13 -7.53 7.76
CA TYR A 124 5.21 -7.74 9.21
C TYR A 124 4.67 -9.11 9.60
N CYS A 125 5.55 -9.95 10.16
CA CYS A 125 5.18 -11.17 10.87
C CYS A 125 5.21 -10.90 12.38
N ILE A 126 4.10 -11.16 13.07
CA ILE A 126 3.97 -10.84 14.49
C ILE A 126 4.26 -12.11 15.31
N CYS A 127 5.50 -12.51 15.50
CA CYS A 127 5.80 -13.65 16.38
C CYS A 127 5.46 -13.31 17.84
N ALA A 128 4.47 -13.98 18.43
CA ALA A 128 4.15 -13.88 19.86
C ALA A 128 5.12 -14.72 20.71
N THR A 129 6.43 -14.44 20.67
CA THR A 129 7.39 -14.89 21.69
C THR A 129 8.49 -13.86 21.85
N ARG A 130 8.99 -13.77 23.09
CA ARG A 130 9.82 -12.71 23.67
C ARG A 130 10.98 -12.26 22.78
N ASP A 131 11.21 -10.93 22.82
CA ASP A 131 12.41 -10.20 22.40
C ASP A 131 12.88 -10.46 20.96
N THR A 132 13.11 -9.38 20.21
CA THR A 132 13.54 -9.35 18.80
C THR A 132 12.53 -9.86 17.75
N ALA A 133 11.76 -8.93 17.18
CA ALA A 133 11.11 -9.14 15.88
C ALA A 133 11.11 -7.84 15.06
N HIS A 134 12.31 -7.35 14.72
CA HIS A 134 12.51 -6.53 13.54
C HIS A 134 13.00 -7.46 12.43
N THR A 135 12.08 -8.17 11.79
CA THR A 135 12.36 -8.77 10.48
C THR A 135 11.48 -8.03 9.49
N ALA A 136 11.96 -6.85 9.08
CA ALA A 136 11.48 -6.23 7.86
C ALA A 136 11.94 -7.15 6.73
N ILE A 137 11.04 -7.98 6.22
CA ILE A 137 11.30 -8.68 4.96
C ILE A 137 11.12 -7.61 3.88
N GLU A 138 12.20 -6.90 3.58
CA GLU A 138 12.31 -6.02 2.43
C GLU A 138 12.30 -6.95 1.21
N THR A 139 11.10 -7.18 0.65
CA THR A 139 10.97 -7.96 -0.57
C THR A 139 10.95 -6.95 -1.71
N SER A 140 12.14 -6.69 -2.27
CA SER A 140 12.23 -6.02 -3.57
C SER A 140 11.54 -6.91 -4.59
N LEU A 141 10.37 -6.48 -5.06
CA LEU A 141 9.65 -7.06 -6.20
C LEU A 141 10.04 -6.31 -7.47
#